data_AF-A0A820HAR0-F1
#
_entry.id   AF-A0A820HAR0-F1
#
_cell.length_a   1.000
_cell.length_b   1.000
_cell.length_c   1.000
_cell.angle_alpha   90.00
_cell.angle_beta   90.00
_cell.angle_gamma   90.00
#
_symmetry.space_group_name_H-M   'P 1'
#
loop_
_entity.id
_entity.type
_entity.pdbx_description
1 polymer ?
#
loop_
_entity_poly.entity_id
_entity_poly.type
_entity_poly.pdbx_seq_one_letter_code
_entity_poly.pdbx_strand_id
1 'polypeptide(L)'
;FLISLLFLCIVLTDKTCHTIPMILVTNSCFAGFIFSLLLFWVSFFTLHNDLQQIYYQDLFCNFRGYMCYVIAFALIYSYFLQAIHSYLIVIYPTRLFWQSAKFQFFLIILTWMAAFIFACPYIITNAIIYYVNDQICQLPLNLSFFARNNVLANVTR
;
A
#
# COMPACT_ATOMS: atom_id res chain seq x y z
N PHE A 1 -2.83 -2.83 -12.85
CA PHE A 1 -2.18 -4.07 -13.36
C PHE A 1 -1.50 -3.86 -14.71
N LEU A 2 -2.21 -3.83 -15.84
CA LEU A 2 -1.60 -3.81 -17.20
C LEU A 2 -0.68 -2.61 -17.44
N ILE A 3 -1.12 -1.41 -17.04
CA ILE A 3 -0.34 -0.17 -17.20
C ILE A 3 0.95 -0.23 -16.37
N SER A 4 0.85 -0.63 -15.10
CA SER A 4 2.03 -0.78 -14.23
C SER A 4 3.05 -1.78 -14.77
N LEU A 5 2.58 -2.90 -15.34
CA LEU A 5 3.44 -3.91 -15.96
C LEU A 5 4.12 -3.37 -17.22
N LEU A 6 3.38 -2.68 -18.08
CA LEU A 6 3.91 -2.06 -19.30
C LEU A 6 5.00 -1.02 -18.97
N PHE A 7 4.77 -0.17 -17.96
CA PHE A 7 5.77 0.81 -17.51
C PHE A 7 7.03 0.14 -16.95
N LEU A 8 6.90 -0.93 -16.15
CA LEU A 8 8.05 -1.69 -15.66
C LEU A 8 8.85 -2.30 -16.82
N CYS A 9 8.18 -2.88 -17.82
CA CYS A 9 8.85 -3.43 -19.00
C CYS A 9 9.63 -2.38 -19.79
N ILE A 10 9.08 -1.17 -19.96
CA ILE A 10 9.76 -0.06 -20.65
C ILE A 10 11.03 0.33 -19.91
N VAL A 11 10.96 0.59 -18.59
CA VAL A 11 12.13 1.04 -17.81
C VAL A 11 13.21 -0.04 -17.72
N LEU A 12 12.84 -1.31 -17.69
CA LEU A 12 13.81 -2.42 -17.69
C LEU A 12 14.52 -2.59 -19.03
N THR A 13 13.85 -2.29 -20.13
CA THR A 13 14.37 -2.51 -21.49
C THR A 13 15.19 -1.31 -21.97
N ASP A 14 14.78 -0.10 -21.63
CA ASP A 14 15.43 1.13 -22.11
C ASP A 14 16.40 1.72 -21.09
N LYS A 15 17.71 1.63 -21.40
CA LYS A 15 18.79 2.20 -20.58
C LYS A 15 18.77 3.73 -20.54
N THR A 16 18.19 4.40 -21.53
CA THR A 16 18.09 5.87 -21.54
C THR A 16 17.12 6.37 -20.46
N CYS A 17 16.21 5.51 -20.01
CA CYS A 17 15.25 5.80 -18.95
C CYS A 17 15.83 5.66 -17.54
N HIS A 18 17.11 5.31 -17.35
CA HIS A 18 17.74 5.09 -16.03
C HIS A 18 18.12 6.40 -15.34
N THR A 19 17.13 7.29 -15.21
CA THR A 19 17.24 8.53 -14.46
C THR A 19 16.67 8.37 -13.05
N ILE A 20 17.09 9.24 -12.15
CA ILE A 20 16.67 9.25 -10.74
C ILE A 20 15.15 9.37 -10.55
N PRO A 21 14.44 10.29 -11.23
CA PRO A 21 12.98 10.33 -11.14
C PRO A 21 12.34 9.03 -11.67
N MET A 22 12.90 8.41 -12.72
CA MET A 22 12.38 7.15 -13.24
C MET A 22 12.57 5.98 -12.26
N ILE A 23 13.62 5.97 -11.44
CA ILE A 23 13.78 4.98 -10.36
C ILE A 23 12.65 5.10 -9.33
N LEU A 24 12.29 6.33 -8.93
CA LEU A 24 11.20 6.56 -7.99
C LEU A 24 9.83 6.18 -8.58
N VAL A 25 9.61 6.48 -9.87
CA VAL A 25 8.39 6.06 -10.60
C VAL A 25 8.33 4.53 -10.66
N THR A 26 9.43 3.88 -11.01
CA THR A 26 9.54 2.41 -11.06
C THR A 26 9.18 1.77 -9.73
N ASN A 27 9.66 2.33 -8.61
CA ASN A 27 9.29 1.84 -7.27
C ASN A 27 7.77 1.94 -7.01
N SER A 28 7.13 3.06 -7.38
CA SER A 28 5.67 3.19 -7.26
C SER A 28 4.91 2.25 -8.19
N CYS A 29 5.39 2.03 -9.42
CA CYS A 29 4.80 1.07 -10.36
C CYS A 29 4.93 -0.36 -9.84
N PHE A 30 6.07 -0.72 -9.25
CA PHE A 30 6.30 -2.01 -8.63
C PHE A 30 5.38 -2.24 -7.42
N ALA A 31 5.31 -1.29 -6.49
CA ALA A 31 4.38 -1.35 -5.36
C ALA A 31 2.91 -1.46 -5.84
N GLY A 32 2.52 -0.64 -6.83
CA GLY A 32 1.16 -0.66 -7.40
C GLY A 32 0.84 -1.95 -8.16
N PHE A 33 1.83 -2.58 -8.78
CA PHE A 33 1.68 -3.90 -9.40
C PHE A 33 1.41 -4.98 -8.35
N ILE A 34 2.22 -5.05 -7.28
CA ILE A 34 2.00 -5.98 -6.17
C ILE A 34 0.64 -5.72 -5.52
N PHE A 35 0.27 -4.46 -5.32
CA PHE A 35 -1.02 -4.10 -4.73
C PHE A 35 -2.19 -4.57 -5.60
N SER A 36 -2.07 -4.40 -6.92
CA SER A 36 -3.08 -4.89 -7.87
C SER A 36 -3.23 -6.41 -7.80
N LEU A 37 -2.14 -7.16 -7.68
CA LEU A 37 -2.17 -8.62 -7.55
C LEU A 37 -2.85 -9.05 -6.25
N LEU A 38 -2.54 -8.37 -5.14
CA LEU A 38 -3.17 -8.65 -3.84
C LEU A 38 -4.68 -8.36 -3.88
N LEU A 39 -5.09 -7.22 -4.42
CA LEU A 39 -6.51 -6.87 -4.56
C LEU A 39 -7.25 -7.84 -5.49
N PHE A 40 -6.60 -8.26 -6.58
CA PHE A 40 -7.15 -9.29 -7.46
C PHE A 40 -7.35 -10.61 -6.71
N TRP A 41 -6.37 -11.03 -5.91
CA TRP A 41 -6.47 -12.25 -5.11
C TRP A 41 -7.59 -12.17 -4.05
N VAL A 42 -7.74 -11.04 -3.36
CA VAL A 42 -8.84 -10.80 -2.42
C VAL A 42 -10.18 -10.84 -3.14
N SER A 43 -10.32 -10.10 -4.24
CA SER A 43 -11.57 -10.03 -5.00
C SER A 43 -11.98 -11.39 -5.58
N PHE A 44 -11.00 -12.16 -6.06
CA PHE A 44 -11.24 -13.53 -6.55
C PHE A 44 -11.73 -14.45 -5.42
N PHE A 45 -11.13 -14.34 -4.23
CA PHE A 45 -11.55 -15.13 -3.07
C PHE A 45 -12.98 -14.78 -2.63
N THR A 46 -13.31 -13.49 -2.52
CA THR A 46 -14.68 -13.03 -2.21
C THR A 46 -15.65 -13.53 -3.28
N LEU A 47 -15.38 -13.30 -4.56
CA LEU A 47 -16.27 -13.75 -5.64
C LEU A 47 -16.48 -15.27 -5.63
N HIS A 48 -15.44 -16.05 -5.37
CA HIS A 48 -15.52 -17.50 -5.32
C HIS A 48 -16.42 -17.99 -4.18
N ASN A 49 -16.26 -17.43 -2.98
CA ASN A 49 -17.06 -17.83 -1.82
C ASN A 49 -18.51 -17.33 -1.91
N ASP A 50 -18.74 -16.14 -2.48
CA ASP A 50 -20.08 -15.62 -2.76
C ASP A 50 -20.85 -16.51 -3.74
N LEU A 51 -20.21 -16.90 -4.85
CA LEU A 51 -20.84 -17.78 -5.86
C LEU A 51 -21.18 -19.16 -5.31
N GLN A 52 -20.36 -19.68 -4.40
CA GLN A 52 -20.58 -21.01 -3.81
C GLN A 52 -21.39 -20.96 -2.51
N GLN A 53 -21.75 -19.77 -2.01
CA GLN A 53 -22.43 -19.55 -0.73
C GLN A 53 -21.69 -20.21 0.45
N ILE A 54 -20.36 -20.22 0.40
CA ILE A 54 -19.52 -20.88 1.40
C ILE A 54 -19.19 -19.90 2.51
N TYR A 55 -19.72 -20.17 3.71
CA TYR A 55 -19.36 -19.45 4.93
C TYR A 55 -18.18 -20.14 5.62
N TYR A 56 -16.99 -19.99 5.03
CA TYR A 56 -15.75 -20.58 5.54
C TYR A 56 -14.83 -19.53 6.16
N GLN A 57 -14.15 -19.90 7.25
CA GLN A 57 -13.18 -19.04 7.92
C GLN A 57 -11.87 -18.99 7.13
N ASP A 58 -11.51 -17.81 6.63
CA ASP A 58 -10.31 -17.64 5.82
C ASP A 58 -9.01 -17.80 6.65
N LEU A 59 -8.26 -18.88 6.41
CA LEU A 59 -6.95 -19.16 7.02
C LEU A 59 -5.89 -18.09 6.66
N PHE A 60 -5.96 -17.54 5.44
CA PHE A 60 -5.00 -16.55 4.94
C PHE A 60 -5.43 -15.11 5.20
N CYS A 61 -6.48 -14.91 6.01
CA CYS A 61 -7.08 -13.60 6.22
C CYS A 61 -6.08 -12.58 6.79
N ASN A 62 -5.40 -12.96 7.86
CA ASN A 62 -4.39 -12.12 8.50
C ASN A 62 -3.25 -11.79 7.55
N PHE A 63 -2.81 -12.77 6.74
CA PHE A 63 -1.75 -12.57 5.76
C PHE A 63 -2.17 -11.60 4.65
N ARG A 64 -3.36 -11.79 4.08
CA ARG A 64 -3.93 -10.92 3.04
C ARG A 64 -4.10 -9.49 3.54
N GLY A 65 -4.72 -9.32 4.70
CA GLY A 65 -4.92 -8.01 5.32
C GLY A 65 -3.58 -7.32 5.59
N TYR A 66 -2.65 -8.03 6.24
CA TYR A 66 -1.31 -7.50 6.54
C TYR A 66 -0.59 -7.03 5.28
N MET A 67 -0.52 -7.88 4.24
CA MET A 67 0.15 -7.53 2.98
C MET A 67 -0.53 -6.35 2.29
N CYS A 68 -1.86 -6.24 2.33
CA CYS A 68 -2.56 -5.07 1.80
C CYS A 68 -2.13 -3.78 2.52
N TYR A 69 -2.02 -3.78 3.85
CA TYR A 69 -1.58 -2.61 4.60
C TYR A 69 -0.11 -2.26 4.35
N VAL A 70 0.80 -3.25 4.31
CA VAL A 70 2.22 -3.03 3.99
C VAL A 70 2.37 -2.38 2.61
N ILE A 71 1.73 -2.95 1.58
CA ILE A 71 1.90 -2.47 0.22
C ILE A 71 1.20 -1.12 0.01
N ALA A 72 0.04 -0.89 0.63
CA ALA A 72 -0.63 0.41 0.59
C ALA A 72 0.26 1.50 1.22
N PHE A 73 0.89 1.21 2.37
CA PHE A 73 1.84 2.13 3.00
C PHE A 73 3.03 2.41 2.07
N ALA A 74 3.68 1.36 1.54
CA ALA A 74 4.80 1.50 0.63
C ALA A 74 4.44 2.32 -0.62
N LEU A 75 3.25 2.12 -1.18
CA LEU A 75 2.76 2.86 -2.35
C LEU A 75 2.55 4.36 -2.04
N ILE A 76 1.88 4.69 -0.92
CA ILE A 76 1.65 6.08 -0.52
C ILE A 76 2.97 6.81 -0.29
N TYR A 77 3.90 6.19 0.46
CA TYR A 77 5.20 6.80 0.72
C TYR A 77 6.08 6.88 -0.53
N SER A 78 5.88 6.01 -1.52
CA SER A 78 6.55 6.13 -2.82
C SER A 78 6.13 7.42 -3.55
N TYR A 79 4.85 7.77 -3.53
CA TYR A 79 4.37 9.06 -4.09
C TYR A 79 4.88 10.26 -3.28
N PHE A 80 4.94 10.13 -1.95
CA PHE A 80 5.50 11.16 -1.09
C PHE A 80 6.97 11.42 -1.40
N LEU A 81 7.79 10.38 -1.60
CA LEU A 81 9.19 10.50 -2.01
C LEU A 81 9.32 11.19 -3.38
N GLN A 82 8.46 10.84 -4.35
CA GLN A 82 8.44 11.53 -5.65
C GLN A 82 8.14 13.02 -5.50
N ALA A 83 7.15 13.38 -4.67
CA ALA A 83 6.79 14.77 -4.42
C ALA A 83 7.94 15.55 -3.75
N ILE A 84 8.58 14.97 -2.73
CA ILE A 84 9.76 15.56 -2.07
C ILE A 84 10.91 15.74 -3.07
N HIS A 85 11.21 14.72 -3.86
CA HIS A 85 12.29 14.79 -4.83
C HIS A 85 12.08 15.93 -5.84
N SER A 86 10.86 16.04 -6.39
CA SER A 86 10.50 17.14 -7.30
C SER A 86 10.60 18.51 -6.61
N TYR A 87 10.13 18.62 -5.36
CA TYR A 87 10.27 19.84 -4.56
C TYR A 87 11.73 20.24 -4.35
N LEU A 88 12.60 19.29 -3.99
CA LEU A 88 14.03 19.54 -3.74
C LEU A 88 14.78 19.98 -5.01
N ILE A 89 14.44 19.42 -6.17
CA ILE A 89 15.03 19.85 -7.45
C ILE A 89 14.68 21.31 -7.77
N VAL A 90 13.42 21.71 -7.55
CA VAL A 90 12.93 23.04 -7.89
C VAL A 90 13.44 24.10 -6.90
N ILE A 91 13.36 23.84 -5.60
CA ILE A 91 13.68 24.84 -4.56
C ILE A 91 15.16 24.85 -4.18
N TYR A 92 15.82 23.68 -4.17
CA TYR A 92 17.21 23.52 -3.72
C TYR A 92 18.09 22.83 -4.77
N PRO A 93 18.23 23.39 -5.99
CA PRO A 93 18.96 22.75 -7.09
C PRO A 93 20.44 22.51 -6.77
N THR A 94 21.05 23.31 -5.88
CA THR A 94 22.47 23.20 -5.50
C THR A 94 22.77 22.04 -4.53
N ARG A 95 21.75 21.40 -3.95
CA ARG A 95 21.90 20.33 -2.96
C ARG A 95 21.96 18.95 -3.62
N LEU A 96 23.03 18.69 -4.37
CA LEU A 96 23.25 17.47 -5.16
C LEU A 96 23.23 16.16 -4.33
N PHE A 97 23.56 16.21 -3.03
CA PHE A 97 23.52 15.03 -2.17
C PHE A 97 22.13 14.38 -2.11
N TRP A 98 21.08 15.20 -1.93
CA TRP A 98 19.70 14.72 -1.83
C TRP A 98 19.16 14.22 -3.17
N GLN A 99 19.72 14.73 -4.27
CA GLN A 99 19.37 14.32 -5.62
C GLN A 99 20.13 13.07 -6.05
N SER A 100 21.09 12.55 -5.27
CA SER A 100 21.89 11.39 -5.67
C SER A 100 21.06 10.10 -5.73
N ALA A 101 21.30 9.28 -6.75
CA ALA A 101 20.64 7.98 -6.93
C ALA A 101 20.87 7.04 -5.73
N LYS A 102 22.06 7.09 -5.12
CA LYS A 102 22.39 6.27 -3.93
C LYS A 102 21.50 6.64 -2.74
N PHE A 103 21.27 7.94 -2.56
CA PHE A 103 20.44 8.44 -1.47
C PHE A 103 18.96 8.11 -1.70
N GLN A 104 18.46 8.29 -2.92
CA GLN A 104 17.09 7.92 -3.28
C GLN A 104 16.84 6.41 -3.12
N PHE A 105 17.81 5.57 -3.50
CA PHE A 105 17.73 4.13 -3.29
C PHE A 105 17.71 3.76 -1.79
N PHE A 106 18.53 4.42 -0.98
CA PHE A 106 18.49 4.27 0.47
C PHE A 106 17.12 4.64 1.06
N LEU A 107 16.50 5.73 0.61
CA LEU A 107 15.16 6.13 1.06
C LEU A 107 14.08 5.11 0.64
N ILE A 108 14.18 4.53 -0.56
CA ILE A 108 13.28 3.45 -1.00
C ILE A 108 13.40 2.26 -0.03
N ILE A 109 14.60 1.78 0.25
CA ILE A 109 14.81 0.65 1.18
C ILE A 109 14.23 0.97 2.56
N LEU A 110 14.50 2.16 3.08
CA LEU A 110 13.98 2.61 4.37
C LEU A 110 12.45 2.61 4.39
N THR A 111 11.82 3.05 3.30
CA THR A 111 10.36 3.07 3.16
C THR A 111 9.76 1.66 3.21
N TRP A 112 10.37 0.70 2.52
CA TRP A 112 9.94 -0.69 2.54
C TRP A 112 10.11 -1.32 3.93
N MET A 113 11.24 -1.10 4.60
CA MET A 113 11.44 -1.57 5.97
C MET A 113 10.40 -0.96 6.92
N ALA A 114 10.15 0.35 6.82
CA ALA A 114 9.14 1.03 7.62
C ALA A 114 7.73 0.49 7.35
N ALA A 115 7.40 0.17 6.10
CA ALA A 115 6.10 -0.41 5.73
C ALA A 115 5.84 -1.75 6.43
N PHE A 116 6.84 -2.65 6.44
CA PHE A 116 6.74 -3.92 7.15
C PHE A 116 6.62 -3.72 8.66
N ILE A 117 7.47 -2.87 9.25
CA ILE A 117 7.45 -2.59 10.70
C ILE A 117 6.13 -1.97 11.13
N PHE A 118 5.59 -1.03 10.36
CA PHE A 118 4.34 -0.34 10.68
C PHE A 118 3.13 -1.30 10.71
N ALA A 119 3.12 -2.32 9.86
CA ALA A 119 2.03 -3.29 9.81
C ALA A 119 2.19 -4.45 10.82
N CYS A 120 3.39 -4.68 11.39
CA CYS A 120 3.65 -5.75 12.35
C CYS A 120 2.67 -5.80 13.54
N PRO A 121 2.29 -4.67 14.18
CA PRO A 121 1.34 -4.68 15.28
C PRO A 121 0.02 -5.37 14.94
N TYR A 122 -0.44 -5.31 13.69
CA TYR A 122 -1.71 -5.91 13.27
C TYR A 122 -1.67 -7.45 13.28
N ILE A 123 -0.52 -8.05 12.99
CA ILE A 123 -0.32 -9.50 13.14
C ILE A 123 -0.22 -9.86 14.62
N ILE A 124 0.60 -9.13 15.38
CA ILE A 124 0.87 -9.47 16.79
C ILE A 124 -0.40 -9.40 17.64
N THR A 125 -1.24 -8.39 17.39
CA THR A 125 -2.49 -8.18 18.13
C THR A 125 -3.67 -8.98 17.58
N ASN A 126 -3.50 -9.70 16.46
CA ASN A 126 -4.59 -10.33 15.70
C ASN A 126 -5.76 -9.35 15.47
N ALA A 127 -5.45 -8.08 15.20
CA ALA A 127 -6.46 -7.04 15.07
C ALA A 127 -7.20 -7.11 13.72
N ILE A 128 -6.68 -7.85 12.74
CA ILE A 128 -7.36 -8.08 11.45
C ILE A 128 -8.44 -9.14 11.68
N ILE A 129 -9.69 -8.77 11.41
CA ILE A 129 -10.85 -9.64 11.62
C ILE A 129 -11.44 -10.01 10.26
N TYR A 130 -11.81 -11.28 10.11
CA TYR A 130 -12.59 -11.73 8.97
C TYR A 130 -14.07 -11.40 9.16
N TYR A 131 -14.63 -10.57 8.29
CA TYR A 131 -16.04 -10.26 8.28
C TYR A 131 -16.76 -11.22 7.34
N VAL A 132 -17.44 -12.20 7.92
CA VAL A 132 -18.10 -13.29 7.18
C VAL A 132 -19.15 -12.80 6.19
N ASN A 133 -19.90 -11.75 6.55
CA ASN A 133 -20.97 -11.19 5.72
C ASN A 133 -20.44 -10.56 4.43
N ASP A 134 -19.26 -9.94 4.51
CA ASP A 134 -18.63 -9.21 3.41
C ASP A 134 -17.49 -10.03 2.79
N GLN A 135 -17.15 -11.17 3.38
CA GLN A 135 -16.02 -12.05 3.03
C GLN A 135 -14.69 -11.29 2.83
N ILE A 136 -14.46 -10.29 3.68
CA ILE A 136 -13.25 -9.46 3.66
C ILE A 136 -12.48 -9.53 4.97
N CYS A 137 -11.18 -9.27 4.84
CA CYS A 137 -10.23 -9.19 5.94
C CYS A 137 -9.85 -7.74 6.16
N GLN A 138 -10.30 -7.16 7.27
CA GLN A 138 -10.07 -5.75 7.56
C GLN A 138 -9.84 -5.51 9.05
N LEU A 139 -9.11 -4.44 9.36
CA LEU A 139 -9.06 -3.91 10.70
C LEU A 139 -10.45 -3.34 11.04
N PRO A 140 -11.07 -3.69 12.19
CA PRO A 140 -12.32 -3.07 12.61
C PRO A 140 -12.11 -1.57 12.75
N LEU A 141 -12.89 -0.79 12.01
CA LEU A 141 -12.94 0.66 12.12
C LEU A 141 -13.59 1.05 13.46
N ASN A 142 -12.84 0.94 14.55
CA ASN A 142 -13.22 1.50 15.83
C ASN A 142 -13.00 3.01 15.77
N LEU A 143 -13.95 3.73 15.17
CA LEU A 143 -14.07 5.20 15.20
C LEU A 143 -14.39 5.66 16.63
N SER A 144 -13.51 5.39 17.59
CA SER A 144 -13.80 5.47 19.02
C SER A 144 -13.83 6.90 19.56
N PHE A 145 -13.42 7.92 18.79
CA PHE A 145 -13.38 9.30 19.29
C PHE A 145 -14.45 10.25 18.71
N PHE A 146 -14.82 10.13 17.43
CA PHE A 146 -15.80 11.05 16.80
C PHE A 146 -17.19 10.44 16.55
N ALA A 147 -17.28 9.14 16.23
CA ALA A 147 -18.57 8.52 15.93
C ALA A 147 -19.45 8.32 17.19
N ARG A 148 -18.82 8.07 18.35
CA ARG A 148 -19.53 7.89 19.62
C ARG A 148 -20.35 9.12 20.02
N ASN A 149 -19.85 10.33 19.75
CA ASN A 149 -20.54 11.57 20.10
C ASN A 149 -21.69 11.91 19.14
N ASN A 150 -21.59 11.49 17.86
CA ASN A 150 -22.64 11.73 16.87
C ASN A 150 -23.78 10.70 16.94
N VAL A 151 -23.49 9.45 17.31
CA VAL A 151 -24.53 8.42 17.47
C VAL A 151 -25.38 8.68 18.72
N LEU A 152 -24.79 9.13 19.83
CA LEU A 152 -25.56 9.50 21.03
C LEU A 152 -26.43 10.75 20.83
N ALA A 153 -26.01 11.69 19.97
CA ALA A 153 -26.78 12.90 19.65
C ALA A 153 -28.01 12.62 18.75
N ASN A 154 -28.00 11.54 17.97
CA ASN A 154 -29.14 11.15 17.12
C ASN A 154 -30.12 10.19 17.79
N VAL A 155 -29.76 9.55 18.90
CA VAL A 155 -30.67 8.69 19.69
C VAL A 155 -31.44 9.49 20.75
N THR A 156 -31.07 10.75 20.98
CA THR A 156 -31.70 11.64 21.98
C THR A 156 -32.56 12.76 21.38
N ARG A 157 -32.89 12.68 20.09
CA ARG A 157 -33.88 13.55 19.41
C ARG A 157 -35.08 12.75 18.94
#